data_AF-J1SX83-F1
#
_entry.id   AF-J1SX83-F1
#
_cell.length_a   1.000
_cell.length_b   1.000
_cell.length_c   1.000
_cell.angle_alpha   90.00
_cell.angle_beta   90.00
_cell.angle_gamma   90.00
#
_symmetry.space_group_name_H-M   'P 1'
#
loop_
_entity.id
_entity.type
_entity.pdbx_description
1 polymer ?
#
loop_
_entity_poly.entity_id
_entity_poly.type
_entity_poly.pdbx_seq_one_letter_code
_entity_poly.pdbx_strand_id
1 'polypeptide(L)'
;MKSFYVAAILAALTASAASAETIGVSMQSFDNNFQTLLREGLSARASHVGGVTLQIEDAQTDVSKQLNQVNNFIAAGVDAIIVTLADTSAAPGISAAAEKAGIPLVYLNLQPDNVDKLPQNQAYVGSKETDSGRLGAEAACEILKKNGKADDAQAYILMGDLARSNFIGQGNARGRRLQGRDHRRRAIGCLDTHECHGPDHQLDHSRPSDRCGLCQ
;
A
#
# COMPACT_ATOMS: atom_id res chain seq x y z
N MET A 1 -26.38 -58.11 -16.33
CA MET A 1 -26.93 -56.74 -16.29
C MET A 1 -26.75 -56.01 -14.96
N LYS A 2 -26.73 -56.69 -13.79
CA LYS A 2 -26.52 -56.03 -12.48
C LYS A 2 -25.10 -55.51 -12.22
N SER A 3 -24.09 -56.05 -12.91
CA SER A 3 -22.68 -55.65 -12.72
C SER A 3 -22.27 -54.35 -13.43
N PHE A 4 -23.08 -53.82 -14.34
CA PHE A 4 -22.78 -52.57 -15.05
C PHE A 4 -23.19 -51.31 -14.28
N TYR A 5 -24.15 -51.43 -13.35
CA TYR A 5 -24.62 -50.29 -12.56
C TYR A 5 -23.65 -49.90 -11.43
N VAL A 6 -22.85 -50.84 -10.92
CA VAL A 6 -21.90 -50.57 -9.83
C VAL A 6 -20.66 -49.80 -10.32
N ALA A 7 -20.23 -50.03 -11.57
CA ALA A 7 -19.07 -49.34 -12.15
C ALA A 7 -19.34 -47.85 -12.45
N ALA A 8 -20.59 -47.47 -12.76
CA ALA A 8 -20.96 -46.09 -13.05
C ALA A 8 -21.00 -45.18 -11.80
N ILE A 9 -21.32 -45.74 -10.63
CA ILE A 9 -21.39 -44.99 -9.37
C ILE A 9 -19.98 -44.72 -8.81
N LEU A 10 -19.02 -45.62 -9.05
CA LEU A 10 -17.65 -45.45 -8.57
C LEU A 10 -16.86 -44.40 -9.39
N ALA A 11 -17.21 -44.19 -10.67
CA ALA A 11 -16.60 -43.16 -11.51
C ALA A 11 -17.07 -41.73 -11.19
N ALA A 12 -18.23 -41.57 -10.54
CA ALA A 12 -18.74 -40.27 -10.09
C ALA A 12 -18.06 -39.74 -8.81
N LEU A 13 -17.42 -40.63 -8.03
CA LEU A 13 -16.75 -40.30 -6.77
C LEU A 13 -15.29 -39.86 -6.96
N THR A 14 -14.71 -40.00 -8.15
CA THR A 14 -13.32 -39.60 -8.47
C THR A 14 -13.24 -38.24 -9.17
N ALA A 15 -14.36 -37.56 -9.39
CA ALA A 15 -14.36 -36.16 -9.78
C ALA A 15 -14.03 -35.32 -8.54
N SER A 16 -12.75 -35.21 -8.19
CA SER A 16 -12.28 -34.13 -7.34
C SER A 16 -12.63 -32.84 -8.05
N ALA A 17 -13.75 -32.22 -7.64
CA ALA A 17 -14.03 -30.84 -8.01
C ALA A 17 -12.84 -30.03 -7.53
N ALA A 18 -12.03 -29.53 -8.45
CA ALA A 18 -11.07 -28.48 -8.15
C ALA A 18 -11.92 -27.29 -7.70
N SER A 19 -12.11 -27.14 -6.38
CA SER A 19 -12.84 -26.01 -5.82
C SER A 19 -11.96 -24.79 -6.05
N ALA A 20 -12.40 -23.90 -6.93
CA ALA A 20 -11.69 -22.66 -7.14
C ALA A 20 -11.87 -21.78 -5.89
N GLU A 21 -10.76 -21.31 -5.32
CA GLU A 21 -10.78 -20.35 -4.22
C GLU A 21 -11.30 -19.01 -4.73
N THR A 22 -12.27 -18.43 -4.04
CA THR A 22 -12.87 -17.15 -4.42
C THR A 22 -12.36 -16.05 -3.51
N ILE A 23 -11.79 -14.99 -4.08
CA ILE A 23 -11.28 -13.83 -3.35
C ILE A 23 -12.10 -12.60 -3.71
N GLY A 24 -12.71 -11.97 -2.70
CA GLY A 24 -13.36 -10.68 -2.85
C GLY A 24 -12.32 -9.55 -2.83
N VAL A 25 -12.36 -8.66 -3.81
CA VAL A 25 -11.44 -7.52 -3.92
C VAL A 25 -12.27 -6.24 -3.95
N SER A 26 -12.32 -5.49 -2.85
CA SER A 26 -12.92 -4.16 -2.84
C SER A 26 -11.86 -3.11 -3.13
N MET A 27 -11.97 -2.46 -4.29
CA MET A 27 -11.06 -1.43 -4.71
C MET A 27 -11.62 -0.05 -4.39
N GLN A 28 -10.74 0.90 -4.11
CA GLN A 28 -11.09 2.25 -3.72
C GLN A 28 -11.83 2.99 -4.85
N SER A 29 -11.31 2.90 -6.07
CA SER A 29 -11.86 3.55 -7.26
C SER A 29 -11.26 2.92 -8.51
N PHE A 30 -12.07 2.62 -9.52
CA PHE A 30 -11.58 2.20 -10.84
C PHE A 30 -11.05 3.35 -11.71
N ASP A 31 -11.34 4.60 -11.36
CA ASP A 31 -10.91 5.78 -12.12
C ASP A 31 -9.49 6.23 -11.76
N ASN A 32 -8.82 5.54 -10.83
CA ASN A 32 -7.45 5.82 -10.45
C ASN A 32 -6.47 4.94 -11.24
N ASN A 33 -5.59 5.57 -12.02
CA ASN A 33 -4.60 4.87 -12.85
C ASN A 33 -3.72 3.86 -12.08
N PHE A 34 -3.33 4.19 -10.85
CA PHE A 34 -2.53 3.26 -10.02
C PHE A 34 -3.36 2.05 -9.56
N GLN A 35 -4.64 2.27 -9.24
CA GLN A 35 -5.57 1.19 -8.90
C GLN A 35 -5.80 0.25 -10.10
N THR A 36 -5.81 0.77 -11.33
CA THR A 36 -5.85 -0.07 -12.54
C THR A 36 -4.66 -1.02 -12.60
N LEU A 37 -3.44 -0.54 -12.33
CA LEU A 37 -2.24 -1.39 -12.30
C LEU A 37 -2.33 -2.48 -11.22
N LEU A 38 -2.88 -2.15 -10.04
CA LEU A 38 -3.10 -3.13 -8.98
C LEU A 38 -4.10 -4.21 -9.41
N ARG A 39 -5.21 -3.83 -10.05
CA ARG A 39 -6.22 -4.76 -10.54
C ARG A 39 -5.68 -5.71 -11.59
N GLU A 40 -4.91 -5.17 -12.53
CA GLU A 40 -4.25 -5.95 -13.59
C GLU A 40 -3.23 -6.92 -12.99
N GLY A 41 -2.41 -6.46 -12.03
CA GLY A 41 -1.45 -7.29 -11.31
C GLY A 41 -2.12 -8.44 -10.53
N LEU A 42 -3.21 -8.15 -9.82
CA LEU A 42 -4.00 -9.18 -9.13
C LEU A 42 -4.58 -10.20 -10.12
N SER A 43 -5.17 -9.74 -11.22
CA SER A 43 -5.77 -10.60 -12.25
C SER A 43 -4.73 -11.49 -12.93
N ALA A 44 -3.56 -10.92 -13.25
CA ALA A 44 -2.44 -11.66 -13.82
C ALA A 44 -1.90 -12.71 -12.84
N ARG A 45 -1.78 -12.36 -11.56
CA ARG A 45 -1.33 -13.31 -10.54
C ARG A 45 -2.32 -14.45 -10.33
N ALA A 46 -3.62 -14.15 -10.18
CA ALA A 46 -4.67 -15.16 -10.06
C ALA A 46 -4.68 -16.12 -11.25
N SER A 47 -4.54 -15.59 -12.47
CA SER A 47 -4.41 -16.41 -13.69
C SER A 47 -3.17 -17.31 -13.66
N HIS A 48 -2.04 -16.80 -13.15
CA HIS A 48 -0.79 -17.54 -13.08
C HIS A 48 -0.80 -18.67 -12.04
N VAL A 49 -1.37 -18.45 -10.84
CA VAL A 49 -1.48 -19.54 -9.85
C VAL A 49 -2.54 -20.56 -10.26
N GLY A 50 -3.59 -20.14 -10.96
CA GLY A 50 -4.71 -21.00 -11.32
C GLY A 50 -5.57 -21.37 -10.10
N GLY A 51 -6.80 -21.81 -10.34
CA GLY A 51 -7.71 -22.21 -9.27
C GLY A 51 -8.20 -21.06 -8.38
N VAL A 52 -7.92 -19.80 -8.72
CA VAL A 52 -8.38 -18.61 -7.99
C VAL A 52 -9.32 -17.79 -8.86
N THR A 53 -10.49 -17.45 -8.31
CA THR A 53 -11.47 -16.55 -8.92
C THR A 53 -11.48 -15.24 -8.14
N LEU A 54 -11.38 -14.10 -8.83
CA LEU A 54 -11.47 -12.78 -8.20
C LEU A 54 -12.86 -12.17 -8.44
N GLN A 55 -13.53 -11.76 -7.36
CA GLN A 55 -14.71 -10.90 -7.41
C GLN A 55 -14.27 -9.47 -7.10
N ILE A 56 -14.11 -8.64 -8.13
CA ILE A 56 -13.56 -7.28 -7.99
C ILE A 56 -14.69 -6.25 -8.05
N GLU A 57 -14.81 -5.45 -7.00
CA GLU A 57 -15.85 -4.43 -6.84
C GLU A 57 -15.25 -3.03 -6.68
N ASP A 58 -15.94 -2.02 -7.21
CA ASP A 58 -15.53 -0.61 -7.13
C ASP A 58 -16.28 0.14 -6.03
N ALA A 59 -15.58 0.60 -5.00
CA ALA A 59 -16.15 1.38 -3.91
C ALA A 59 -16.43 2.84 -4.28
N GLN A 60 -15.90 3.36 -5.39
CA GLN A 60 -16.11 4.75 -5.83
C GLN A 60 -15.81 5.78 -4.73
N THR A 61 -14.78 5.52 -3.92
CA THR A 61 -14.37 6.33 -2.76
C THR A 61 -15.43 6.46 -1.64
N ASP A 62 -16.48 5.65 -1.67
CA ASP A 62 -17.54 5.66 -0.66
C ASP A 62 -17.28 4.60 0.42
N VAL A 63 -17.09 5.06 1.66
CA VAL A 63 -16.82 4.22 2.83
C VAL A 63 -17.99 3.27 3.14
N SER A 64 -19.23 3.74 3.02
CA SER A 64 -20.42 2.94 3.31
C SER A 64 -20.59 1.85 2.26
N LYS A 65 -20.38 2.19 0.98
CA LYS A 65 -20.39 1.24 -0.13
C LYS A 65 -19.30 0.19 0.04
N GLN A 66 -18.08 0.59 0.42
CA GLN A 66 -16.98 -0.34 0.67
C GLN A 66 -17.30 -1.33 1.79
N LEU A 67 -17.88 -0.86 2.90
CA LEU A 67 -18.31 -1.74 3.99
C LEU A 67 -19.40 -2.73 3.54
N ASN A 68 -20.36 -2.27 2.73
CA ASN A 68 -21.39 -3.14 2.16
C ASN A 68 -20.81 -4.19 1.21
N GLN A 69 -19.81 -3.86 0.39
CA GLN A 69 -19.11 -4.83 -0.46
C GLN A 69 -18.43 -5.92 0.36
N VAL A 70 -17.73 -5.54 1.44
CA VAL A 70 -17.11 -6.50 2.37
C VAL A 70 -18.15 -7.43 2.97
N ASN A 71 -19.28 -6.90 3.44
CA ASN A 71 -20.38 -7.72 3.96
C ASN A 71 -20.98 -8.65 2.89
N ASN A 72 -21.07 -8.20 1.64
CA ASN A 72 -21.54 -9.03 0.53
C ASN A 72 -20.55 -10.15 0.20
N PHE A 73 -19.24 -9.90 0.25
CA PHE A 73 -18.23 -10.94 0.10
C PHE A 73 -18.31 -11.98 1.22
N ILE A 74 -18.47 -11.52 2.47
CA ILE A 74 -18.70 -12.39 3.62
C ILE A 74 -19.95 -13.26 3.41
N ALA A 75 -21.06 -12.66 2.99
CA ALA A 75 -22.32 -13.37 2.73
C ALA A 75 -22.21 -14.36 1.55
N ALA A 76 -21.39 -14.03 0.55
CA ALA A 76 -21.09 -14.89 -0.58
C ALA A 76 -20.13 -16.05 -0.23
N GLY A 77 -19.52 -16.04 0.97
CA GLY A 77 -18.63 -17.08 1.45
C GLY A 77 -17.29 -17.11 0.72
N VAL A 78 -16.74 -15.94 0.36
CA VAL A 78 -15.39 -15.87 -0.21
C VAL A 78 -14.34 -16.41 0.78
N ASP A 79 -13.25 -16.96 0.25
CA ASP A 79 -12.17 -17.56 1.04
C ASP A 79 -11.23 -16.51 1.64
N ALA A 80 -11.12 -15.34 1.01
CA ALA A 80 -10.33 -14.21 1.49
C ALA A 80 -10.84 -12.88 0.92
N ILE A 81 -10.48 -11.78 1.58
CA ILE A 81 -10.81 -10.43 1.16
C ILE A 81 -9.53 -9.58 0.99
N ILE A 82 -9.46 -8.83 -0.10
CA ILE A 82 -8.44 -7.81 -0.35
C ILE A 82 -9.14 -6.45 -0.41
N VAL A 83 -8.59 -5.45 0.28
CA VAL A 83 -9.15 -4.09 0.30
C VAL A 83 -8.06 -3.06 0.00
N THR A 84 -8.31 -2.22 -1.00
CA THR A 84 -7.66 -0.91 -1.06
C THR A 84 -8.65 0.11 -0.48
N LEU A 85 -8.31 0.71 0.66
CA LEU A 85 -9.24 1.54 1.42
C LEU A 85 -9.73 2.76 0.65
N ALA A 86 -11.04 3.03 0.71
CA ALA A 86 -11.67 4.28 0.31
C ALA A 86 -11.10 5.45 1.14
N ASP A 87 -11.03 5.23 2.45
CA ASP A 87 -10.51 6.14 3.48
C ASP A 87 -9.99 5.31 4.67
N THR A 88 -9.02 5.82 5.43
CA THR A 88 -8.43 5.07 6.56
C THR A 88 -9.42 4.83 7.69
N SER A 89 -10.42 5.69 7.85
CA SER A 89 -11.51 5.55 8.82
C SER A 89 -12.40 4.32 8.59
N ALA A 90 -12.41 3.75 7.38
CA ALA A 90 -13.16 2.54 7.07
C ALA A 90 -12.52 1.28 7.68
N ALA A 91 -11.22 1.33 7.99
CA ALA A 91 -10.46 0.14 8.36
C ALA A 91 -11.01 -0.59 9.60
N PRO A 92 -11.35 0.06 10.73
CA PRO A 92 -11.84 -0.64 11.91
C PRO A 92 -13.13 -1.44 11.67
N GLY A 93 -14.08 -0.88 10.91
CA GLY A 93 -15.34 -1.56 10.58
C GLY A 93 -15.13 -2.77 9.67
N ILE A 94 -14.26 -2.63 8.67
CA ILE A 94 -13.88 -3.72 7.75
C ILE A 94 -13.13 -4.82 8.50
N SER A 95 -12.15 -4.46 9.33
CA SER A 95 -11.38 -5.42 10.14
C SER A 95 -12.31 -6.23 11.04
N ALA A 96 -13.22 -5.57 11.75
CA ALA A 96 -14.16 -6.24 12.66
C ALA A 96 -15.15 -7.16 11.92
N ALA A 97 -15.64 -6.75 10.74
CA ALA A 97 -16.54 -7.58 9.94
C ALA A 97 -15.86 -8.87 9.46
N ALA A 98 -14.64 -8.75 8.91
CA ALA A 98 -13.86 -9.90 8.43
C ALA A 98 -13.44 -10.84 9.58
N GLU A 99 -12.98 -10.28 10.71
CA GLU A 99 -12.61 -11.05 11.90
C GLU A 99 -13.81 -11.84 12.45
N LYS A 100 -14.98 -11.19 12.59
CA LYS A 100 -16.20 -11.85 13.05
C LYS A 100 -16.62 -13.01 12.14
N ALA A 101 -16.40 -12.88 10.84
CA ALA A 101 -16.67 -13.92 9.86
C ALA A 101 -15.59 -15.01 9.80
N GLY A 102 -14.43 -14.79 10.44
CA GLY A 102 -13.27 -15.68 10.34
C GLY A 102 -12.57 -15.64 8.97
N ILE A 103 -12.87 -14.66 8.13
CA ILE A 103 -12.33 -14.55 6.76
C ILE A 103 -11.03 -13.73 6.80
N PRO A 104 -9.91 -14.25 6.24
CA PRO A 104 -8.66 -13.50 6.12
C PRO A 104 -8.82 -12.20 5.33
N LEU A 105 -8.14 -11.15 5.77
CA LEU A 105 -8.22 -9.81 5.17
C LEU A 105 -6.83 -9.25 4.87
N VAL A 106 -6.61 -8.76 3.66
CA VAL A 106 -5.38 -8.06 3.28
C VAL A 106 -5.69 -6.63 2.84
N TYR A 107 -5.19 -5.66 3.58
CA TYR A 107 -5.13 -4.28 3.14
C TYR A 107 -4.01 -4.10 2.12
N LEU A 108 -4.32 -3.44 1.01
CA LEU A 108 -3.39 -3.21 -0.09
C LEU A 108 -3.23 -1.70 -0.31
N ASN A 109 -1.97 -1.27 -0.43
CA ASN A 109 -1.52 0.08 -0.77
C ASN A 109 -1.78 1.15 0.31
N LEU A 110 -3.03 1.41 0.70
CA LEU A 110 -3.34 2.41 1.73
C LEU A 110 -3.26 1.78 3.12
N GLN A 111 -2.35 2.30 3.95
CA GLN A 111 -2.13 1.77 5.30
C GLN A 111 -3.35 2.06 6.19
N PRO A 112 -3.92 1.04 6.85
CA PRO A 112 -5.03 1.25 7.79
C PRO A 112 -4.54 1.92 9.08
N ASP A 113 -5.37 2.75 9.71
CA ASP A 113 -5.01 3.44 10.96
C ASP A 113 -4.79 2.47 12.14
N ASN A 114 -5.36 1.27 12.07
CA ASN A 114 -5.21 0.20 13.06
C ASN A 114 -4.12 -0.83 12.70
N VAL A 115 -3.17 -0.51 11.82
CA VAL A 115 -2.12 -1.43 11.36
C VAL A 115 -1.38 -2.16 12.51
N ASP A 116 -1.08 -1.46 13.61
CA ASP A 116 -0.38 -2.01 14.78
C ASP A 116 -1.25 -2.93 15.65
N LYS A 117 -2.56 -2.99 15.35
CA LYS A 117 -3.59 -3.72 16.11
C LYS A 117 -4.36 -4.69 15.21
N LEU A 118 -3.84 -5.01 14.04
CA LEU A 118 -4.49 -5.96 13.14
C LEU A 118 -4.55 -7.36 13.80
N PRO A 119 -5.70 -8.06 13.71
CA PRO A 119 -5.81 -9.45 14.09
C PRO A 119 -4.85 -10.35 13.30
N GLN A 120 -4.54 -11.54 13.84
CA GLN A 120 -3.56 -12.46 13.24
C GLN A 120 -3.90 -12.91 11.82
N ASN A 121 -5.18 -12.96 11.45
CA ASN A 121 -5.63 -13.31 10.10
C ASN A 121 -5.74 -12.09 9.17
N GLN A 122 -5.14 -10.95 9.56
CA GLN A 122 -5.16 -9.73 8.79
C GLN A 122 -3.75 -9.20 8.54
N ALA A 123 -3.54 -8.61 7.36
CA ALA A 123 -2.25 -8.08 6.98
C ALA A 123 -2.38 -6.77 6.20
N TYR A 124 -1.28 -6.01 6.15
CA TYR A 124 -1.12 -4.88 5.26
C TYR A 124 0.05 -5.14 4.30
N VAL A 125 -0.19 -4.92 3.02
CA VAL A 125 0.81 -4.98 1.96
C VAL A 125 0.87 -3.62 1.28
N GLY A 126 2.01 -2.94 1.38
CA GLY A 126 2.21 -1.64 0.75
C GLY A 126 3.65 -1.19 0.82
N SER A 127 3.87 0.09 0.49
CA SER A 127 5.20 0.70 0.46
C SER A 127 5.43 1.56 1.71
N LYS A 128 6.71 1.78 2.04
CA LYS A 128 7.08 2.80 3.01
C LYS A 128 7.10 4.16 2.34
N GLU A 129 6.05 4.93 2.53
CA GLU A 129 5.79 6.14 1.75
C GLU A 129 6.80 7.27 1.99
N THR A 130 7.44 7.25 3.17
CA THR A 130 8.56 8.16 3.47
C THR A 130 9.78 7.89 2.59
N ASP A 131 10.03 6.63 2.20
CA ASP A 131 11.11 6.28 1.28
C ASP A 131 10.78 6.73 -0.14
N SER A 132 9.54 6.52 -0.60
CA SER A 132 9.08 7.03 -1.91
C SER A 132 9.25 8.55 -2.04
N GLY A 133 8.89 9.30 -0.99
CA GLY A 133 9.05 10.75 -0.97
C GLY A 133 10.52 11.18 -0.95
N ARG A 134 11.34 10.52 -0.14
CA ARG A 134 12.78 10.76 -0.05
C ARG A 134 13.50 10.49 -1.37
N LEU A 135 13.28 9.31 -1.97
CA LEU A 135 13.88 8.90 -3.23
C LEU A 135 13.49 9.84 -4.38
N GLY A 136 12.23 10.27 -4.43
CA GLY A 136 11.78 11.26 -5.42
C GLY A 136 12.46 12.61 -5.27
N ALA A 137 12.67 13.08 -4.04
CA ALA A 137 13.41 14.32 -3.78
C ALA A 137 14.91 14.18 -4.06
N GLU A 138 15.52 13.05 -3.72
CA GLU A 138 16.92 12.73 -4.04
C GLU A 138 17.15 12.76 -5.57
N ALA A 139 16.29 12.09 -6.34
CA ALA A 139 16.36 12.12 -7.80
C ALA A 139 16.19 13.54 -8.38
N ALA A 140 15.25 14.33 -7.85
CA ALA A 140 15.09 15.72 -8.26
C ALA A 140 16.35 16.55 -7.97
N CYS A 141 16.94 16.36 -6.79
CA CYS A 141 18.19 17.00 -6.39
C CYS A 141 19.37 16.62 -7.29
N GLU A 142 19.51 15.35 -7.65
CA GLU A 142 20.53 14.91 -8.60
C GLU A 142 20.38 15.59 -9.96
N ILE A 143 19.14 15.72 -10.46
CA ILE A 143 18.85 16.41 -11.71
C ILE A 143 19.23 17.88 -11.61
N LEU A 144 18.90 18.57 -10.52
CA LEU A 144 19.25 19.98 -10.32
C LEU A 144 20.76 20.19 -10.25
N LYS A 145 21.48 19.35 -9.49
CA LYS A 145 22.96 19.37 -9.40
C LYS A 145 23.60 19.16 -10.78
N LYS A 146 23.15 18.15 -11.54
CA LYS A 146 23.65 17.88 -12.91
C LYS A 146 23.44 19.04 -13.87
N ASN A 147 22.43 19.87 -13.65
CA ASN A 147 22.13 21.04 -14.48
C ASN A 147 22.71 22.35 -13.92
N GLY A 148 23.52 22.32 -12.84
CA GLY A 148 24.11 23.51 -12.23
C GLY A 148 23.09 24.43 -11.55
N LYS A 149 21.92 23.92 -11.17
CA LYS A 149 20.80 24.68 -10.56
C LYS A 149 20.60 24.36 -9.08
N ALA A 150 21.63 23.83 -8.41
CA ALA A 150 21.52 23.40 -7.02
C ALA A 150 21.30 24.56 -6.04
N ASP A 151 21.74 25.77 -6.39
CA ASP A 151 21.79 26.91 -5.47
C ASP A 151 20.69 27.96 -5.68
N ASP A 152 19.94 27.88 -6.78
CA ASP A 152 18.96 28.91 -7.20
C ASP A 152 17.62 28.36 -7.71
N ALA A 153 17.44 27.03 -7.69
CA ALA A 153 16.19 26.42 -8.13
C ALA A 153 15.02 26.75 -7.18
N GLN A 154 13.89 27.10 -7.79
CA GLN A 154 12.58 27.11 -7.15
C GLN A 154 11.87 25.81 -7.49
N ALA A 155 11.30 25.13 -6.49
CA ALA A 155 10.45 23.97 -6.71
C ALA A 155 9.10 24.17 -6.05
N TYR A 156 8.10 23.56 -6.67
CA TYR A 156 6.76 23.42 -6.14
C TYR A 156 6.54 21.95 -5.81
N ILE A 157 6.00 21.67 -4.63
CA ILE A 157 5.63 20.31 -4.23
C ILE A 157 4.15 20.14 -4.52
N LEU A 158 3.84 19.31 -5.51
CA LEU A 158 2.48 18.84 -5.74
C LEU A 158 2.16 17.74 -4.73
N MET A 159 1.21 18.01 -3.85
CA MET A 159 0.73 17.09 -2.82
C MET A 159 -0.47 16.31 -3.36
N GLY A 160 -0.57 15.03 -2.98
CA GLY A 160 -1.79 14.27 -3.17
C GLY A 160 -2.86 14.62 -2.13
N ASP A 161 -3.93 13.84 -2.10
CA ASP A 161 -5.04 13.99 -1.15
C ASP A 161 -4.59 13.82 0.31
N LEU A 162 -4.78 14.87 1.12
CA LEU A 162 -4.32 14.90 2.51
C LEU A 162 -5.18 14.05 3.46
N ALA A 163 -6.34 13.56 3.03
CA ALA A 163 -7.09 12.58 3.81
C ALA A 163 -6.34 11.23 3.95
N ARG A 164 -5.21 11.05 3.24
CA ARG A 164 -4.52 9.77 3.13
C ARG A 164 -3.10 9.88 3.66
N SER A 165 -2.79 8.98 4.60
CA SER A 165 -1.50 8.85 5.27
C SER A 165 -0.32 8.75 4.29
N ASN A 166 -0.50 8.04 3.16
CA ASN A 166 0.54 7.85 2.16
C ASN A 166 1.02 9.17 1.54
N PHE A 167 0.10 10.06 1.19
CA PHE A 167 0.44 11.35 0.57
C PHE A 167 1.05 12.32 1.57
N ILE A 168 0.62 12.26 2.83
CA ILE A 168 1.25 13.02 3.93
C ILE A 168 2.70 12.57 4.13
N GLY A 169 2.93 11.25 4.26
CA GLY A 169 4.26 10.69 4.47
C GLY A 169 5.24 11.03 3.33
N GLN A 170 4.78 10.86 2.09
CA GLN A 170 5.54 11.19 0.89
C GLN A 170 5.85 12.70 0.79
N GLY A 171 4.84 13.54 1.01
CA GLY A 171 4.98 14.99 0.96
C GLY A 171 5.93 15.55 2.01
N ASN A 172 5.80 15.08 3.25
CA ASN A 172 6.69 15.47 4.35
C ASN A 172 8.14 15.05 4.09
N ALA A 173 8.35 13.84 3.56
CA ALA A 173 9.69 13.37 3.21
C ALA A 173 10.31 14.19 2.07
N ARG A 174 9.52 14.56 1.05
CA ARG A 174 9.96 15.47 -0.03
C ARG A 174 10.33 16.85 0.53
N GLY A 175 9.45 17.43 1.33
CA GLY A 175 9.66 18.74 1.95
C GLY A 175 10.95 18.78 2.78
N ARG A 176 11.18 17.78 3.63
CA ARG A 176 12.41 17.70 4.44
C ARG A 176 13.68 17.63 3.62
N ARG A 177 13.68 16.99 2.44
CA ARG A 177 14.88 16.87 1.61
C ARG A 177 15.13 18.08 0.70
N LEU A 178 14.07 18.83 0.37
CA LEU A 178 14.16 20.02 -0.50
C LEU A 178 14.24 21.34 0.30
N GLN A 179 14.00 21.36 1.61
CA GLN A 179 14.11 22.57 2.41
C GLN A 179 15.55 22.76 2.91
N GLY A 180 16.26 23.75 2.34
CA GLY A 180 17.54 24.25 2.86
C GLY A 180 17.33 25.15 4.08
N ARG A 181 18.21 25.04 5.08
CA ARG A 181 18.12 25.70 6.41
C ARG A 181 18.38 27.21 6.43
N ASP A 182 18.36 27.93 5.31
CA ASP A 182 18.59 29.39 5.31
C ASP A 182 17.31 30.17 5.03
N HIS A 183 16.66 30.65 6.09
CA HIS A 183 15.50 31.54 5.99
C HIS A 183 15.79 32.86 5.23
N ARG A 184 17.04 33.20 4.93
CA ARG A 184 17.39 34.40 4.14
C ARG A 184 17.51 34.16 2.64
N ARG A 185 17.69 32.91 2.18
CA ARG A 185 17.72 32.56 0.75
C ARG A 185 16.57 31.60 0.47
N ARG A 186 15.58 32.05 -0.30
CA ARG A 186 14.46 31.21 -0.79
C ARG A 186 14.95 30.22 -1.87
N ALA A 187 16.06 29.53 -1.61
CA ALA A 187 16.68 28.58 -2.49
C ALA A 187 16.63 27.19 -1.84
N ILE A 188 16.29 26.19 -2.65
CA ILE A 188 16.22 24.79 -2.23
C ILE A 188 17.65 24.27 -2.05
N GLY A 189 18.02 23.94 -0.82
CA GLY A 189 19.27 23.24 -0.54
C GLY A 189 19.03 21.74 -0.58
N CYS A 190 19.73 21.04 -1.48
CA CYS A 190 19.76 19.58 -1.47
C CYS A 190 20.60 19.08 -0.30
N LEU A 191 19.95 18.81 0.84
CA LEU A 191 20.62 18.30 2.04
C LEU A 191 21.30 16.96 1.75
N ASP A 192 22.63 16.93 1.88
CA ASP A 192 23.42 15.70 1.76
C ASP A 192 23.31 14.87 3.05
N THR A 193 23.24 13.55 2.91
CA THR A 193 23.03 12.57 3.99
C THR A 193 24.18 12.44 5.00
N HIS A 194 25.16 13.35 4.97
CA HIS A 194 26.36 13.31 5.80
C HIS A 194 26.31 14.24 7.03
N GLU A 195 25.19 14.92 7.29
CA GLU A 195 25.04 15.78 8.48
C GLU A 195 24.52 15.01 9.70
N CYS A 196 25.44 14.55 10.54
CA CYS A 196 25.16 13.90 11.81
C CYS A 196 24.55 14.92 12.80
N HIS A 197 23.32 14.69 13.24
CA HIS A 197 22.66 15.52 14.26
C HIS A 197 22.89 14.92 15.64
N GLY A 198 23.36 15.74 16.58
CA GLY A 198 23.38 15.38 18.00
C GLY A 198 21.96 15.35 18.60
N PRO A 199 21.79 14.84 19.83
CA PRO A 199 20.50 14.70 20.50
C PRO A 199 19.72 16.02 20.67
N ASP A 200 20.39 17.17 20.56
CA ASP A 200 19.79 18.50 20.71
C ASP A 200 19.56 19.23 19.35
N HIS A 201 19.59 18.52 18.22
CA HIS A 201 19.43 19.09 16.86
C HIS A 201 20.47 20.15 16.46
N GLN A 202 21.54 20.36 17.23
CA GLN A 202 22.70 21.18 16.82
C GLN A 202 23.70 20.37 15.99
N LEU A 203 24.31 21.05 15.02
CA LEU A 203 25.38 20.51 14.17
C LEU A 203 26.64 20.29 15.02
N ASP A 204 27.07 19.04 15.17
CA ASP A 204 28.32 18.70 15.83
C ASP A 204 29.47 18.75 14.82
N HIS A 205 30.16 19.90 14.76
CA HIS A 205 31.34 20.10 13.91
C HIS A 205 32.62 19.42 14.45
N SER A 206 32.56 18.73 15.59
CA SER A 206 33.74 18.13 16.22
C SER A 206 34.05 16.70 15.76
N ARG A 207 33.20 16.09 14.93
CA ARG A 207 33.36 14.71 14.46
C ARG A 207 33.71 14.63 12.96
N PRO A 208 34.79 13.93 12.57
CA PRO A 208 35.06 13.63 11.16
C PRO A 208 33.98 12.72 10.58
N SER A 209 33.63 12.97 9.31
CA SER A 209 32.58 12.30 8.50
C SER A 209 32.62 10.77 8.52
N ASP A 210 33.80 10.19 8.75
CA ASP A 210 34.08 8.78 8.53
C ASP A 210 33.75 7.92 9.77
N ARG A 211 33.26 8.55 10.86
CA ARG A 211 32.87 7.87 12.11
C ARG A 211 31.39 7.95 12.44
N CYS A 212 30.53 8.40 11.52
CA CYS A 212 29.08 8.26 11.69
C CYS A 212 28.61 6.86 11.26
N GLY A 213 29.13 5.84 11.95
CA GLY A 213 28.71 4.46 11.79
C GLY A 213 27.50 4.16 12.67
N LEU A 214 26.47 3.57 12.04
CA LEU A 214 25.47 2.68 12.65
C LEU A 214 24.66 3.27 13.82
N CYS A 215 23.50 3.84 13.50
CA CYS A 215 22.36 3.75 14.42
C CYS A 215 21.30 2.85 13.79
N GLN A 216 21.11 1.71 14.46
CA GLN A 216 19.90 0.88 14.44
C GLN A 216 18.65 1.73 14.69
#